data_AF-A0A800J801-F1
#
_entry.id   AF-A0A800J801-F1
#
_cell.length_a   1.000
_cell.length_b   1.000
_cell.length_c   1.000
_cell.angle_alpha   90.00
_cell.angle_beta   90.00
_cell.angle_gamma   90.00
#
_symmetry.space_group_name_H-M   'P 1'
#
loop_
_entity.id
_entity.type
_entity.pdbx_description
1 polymer ?
#
loop_
_entity_poly.entity_id
_entity_poly.type
_entity_poly.pdbx_seq_one_letter_code
_entity_poly.pdbx_strand_id
1 'polypeptide(L)'
;ESYGLEYAMFGHVDVGCLHVRPALDLKNPEEESWIRELSDKVVELVKKYDGVMWGEHGRGFRSEYTAEFFGEELHQDLRRIKEAFDPNNRLNPGKIVTPLSHDDKVVPIEGPLRGHKDRQITPGLLKEYESAINCNGNGACFDYSPENVMCPSSRITRDRLHSPQGRAGMMREWLRLL
;
A
#
# COMPACT_ATOMS: atom_id res chain seq x y z
N GLU A 1 -16.16 0.99 -14.95
CA GLU A 1 -17.11 1.69 -15.86
C GLU A 1 -18.08 2.60 -15.11
N SER A 2 -18.86 2.13 -14.14
CA SER A 2 -19.84 2.95 -13.40
C SER A 2 -19.27 4.17 -12.66
N TYR A 3 -17.97 4.19 -12.39
CA TYR A 3 -17.25 5.30 -11.73
C TYR A 3 -16.47 6.19 -12.70
N GLY A 4 -16.53 5.93 -14.01
CA GLY A 4 -15.71 6.66 -14.99
C GLY A 4 -14.20 6.49 -14.85
N LEU A 5 -13.73 5.57 -14.00
CA LEU A 5 -12.31 5.33 -13.74
C LEU A 5 -11.63 4.59 -14.89
N GLU A 6 -10.48 5.10 -15.29
CA GLU A 6 -9.47 4.33 -16.01
C GLU A 6 -8.83 3.32 -15.06
N TYR A 7 -8.44 2.17 -15.59
CA TYR A 7 -7.77 1.13 -14.81
C TYR A 7 -6.86 0.31 -15.70
N ALA A 8 -5.80 -0.25 -15.11
CA ALA A 8 -4.92 -1.20 -15.77
C ALA A 8 -5.20 -2.61 -15.24
N MET A 9 -5.22 -3.59 -16.15
CA MET A 9 -5.21 -5.00 -15.84
C MET A 9 -3.99 -5.67 -16.46
N PHE A 10 -3.28 -6.45 -15.66
CA PHE A 10 -2.17 -7.30 -16.11
C PHE A 10 -2.16 -8.54 -15.22
N GLY A 11 -1.52 -9.63 -15.63
CA GLY A 11 -1.64 -10.88 -14.89
C GLY A 11 -0.84 -12.02 -15.46
N HIS A 12 -0.83 -13.11 -14.70
CA HIS A 12 -0.17 -14.37 -15.00
C HIS A 12 -1.25 -15.40 -15.32
N VAL A 13 -1.50 -15.62 -16.61
CA VAL A 13 -2.60 -16.48 -17.11
C VAL A 13 -2.39 -17.94 -16.70
N ASP A 14 -1.13 -18.38 -16.62
CA ASP A 14 -0.72 -19.72 -16.24
C ASP A 14 -1.13 -20.11 -14.82
N VAL A 15 -1.28 -19.13 -13.92
CA VAL A 15 -1.68 -19.35 -12.51
C VAL A 15 -2.99 -18.67 -12.14
N GLY A 16 -3.73 -18.15 -13.13
CA GLY A 16 -5.02 -17.48 -12.91
C GLY A 16 -4.93 -16.20 -12.06
N CYS A 17 -3.79 -15.51 -12.08
CA CYS A 17 -3.59 -14.29 -11.29
C CYS A 17 -3.85 -13.03 -12.12
N LEU A 18 -4.73 -12.15 -11.64
CA LEU A 18 -5.03 -10.85 -12.23
C LEU A 18 -4.67 -9.73 -11.25
N HIS A 19 -3.82 -8.81 -11.69
CA HIS A 19 -3.54 -7.54 -11.03
C HIS A 19 -4.44 -6.46 -11.63
N VAL A 20 -5.26 -5.84 -10.78
CA VAL A 20 -6.14 -4.74 -11.17
C VAL A 20 -5.71 -3.48 -10.43
N ARG A 21 -5.44 -2.41 -11.18
CA ARG A 21 -5.04 -1.12 -10.62
C ARG A 21 -5.95 0.00 -11.15
N PRO A 22 -6.96 0.43 -10.38
CA PRO A 22 -7.74 1.61 -10.73
C PRO A 22 -6.88 2.87 -10.60
N ALA A 23 -7.03 3.79 -11.54
CA ALA A 23 -6.33 5.08 -11.56
C ALA A 23 -7.06 6.10 -10.66
N LEU A 24 -7.03 5.86 -9.35
CA LEU A 24 -7.64 6.75 -8.36
C LEU A 24 -6.70 7.91 -8.01
N ASP A 25 -7.21 9.14 -8.05
CA ASP A 25 -6.58 10.29 -7.40
C ASP A 25 -6.96 10.38 -5.92
N LEU A 26 -6.11 9.82 -5.06
CA LEU A 26 -6.32 9.85 -3.61
C LEU A 26 -6.21 11.26 -3.00
N LYS A 27 -5.81 12.28 -3.77
CA LYS A 27 -5.88 13.68 -3.33
C LYS A 27 -7.30 14.22 -3.44
N ASN A 28 -8.16 13.63 -4.27
CA ASN A 28 -9.58 13.96 -4.35
C ASN A 28 -10.38 13.18 -3.29
N PRO A 29 -11.07 13.84 -2.34
CA PRO A 29 -11.86 13.16 -1.31
C PRO A 29 -12.98 12.26 -1.88
N GLU A 30 -13.55 12.63 -3.03
CA GLU A 30 -14.59 11.83 -3.68
C GLU A 30 -14.03 10.49 -4.17
N GLU A 31 -12.94 10.51 -4.95
CA GLU A 31 -12.30 9.28 -5.43
C GLU A 31 -11.70 8.44 -4.30
N GLU A 32 -11.19 9.10 -3.25
CA GLU A 32 -10.74 8.41 -2.04
C GLU A 32 -11.89 7.61 -1.39
N SER A 33 -13.10 8.17 -1.33
CA SER A 33 -14.27 7.48 -0.77
C SER A 33 -14.61 6.19 -1.53
N TRP A 34 -14.26 6.10 -2.81
CA TRP A 34 -14.50 4.91 -3.62
C TRP A 34 -13.60 3.73 -3.26
N ILE A 35 -12.53 3.92 -2.49
CA ILE A 35 -11.64 2.82 -2.09
C ILE A 35 -12.43 1.70 -1.39
N ARG A 36 -13.26 2.05 -0.41
CA ARG A 36 -14.06 1.07 0.33
C ARG A 36 -15.03 0.37 -0.59
N GLU A 37 -15.85 1.16 -1.28
CA GLU A 37 -16.93 0.62 -2.10
C GLU A 37 -16.40 -0.28 -3.24
N LEU A 38 -15.32 0.14 -3.91
CA LEU A 38 -14.67 -0.66 -4.94
C LEU A 38 -14.03 -1.93 -4.35
N SER A 39 -13.42 -1.83 -3.17
CA SER A 39 -12.77 -2.99 -2.55
C SER A 39 -13.79 -4.03 -2.08
N ASP A 40 -14.91 -3.60 -1.49
CA ASP A 40 -16.00 -4.50 -1.11
C ASP A 40 -16.60 -5.20 -2.34
N LYS A 41 -16.88 -4.45 -3.41
CA LYS A 41 -17.38 -5.03 -4.68
C LYS A 41 -16.39 -6.03 -5.30
N VAL A 42 -15.09 -5.74 -5.23
CA VAL A 42 -14.04 -6.66 -5.69
C VAL A 42 -13.98 -7.91 -4.81
N VAL A 43 -14.09 -7.77 -3.49
CA VAL A 43 -14.14 -8.91 -2.55
C VAL A 43 -15.34 -9.81 -2.86
N GLU A 44 -16.54 -9.25 -3.01
CA GLU A 44 -17.73 -10.00 -3.40
C GLU A 44 -17.54 -10.73 -4.75
N LEU A 45 -16.98 -10.04 -5.74
CA LEU A 45 -16.73 -10.61 -7.06
C LEU A 45 -15.73 -11.77 -7.01
N VAL A 46 -14.63 -11.61 -6.28
CA VAL A 46 -13.60 -12.65 -6.13
C VAL A 46 -14.18 -13.87 -5.42
N LYS A 47 -14.97 -13.67 -4.35
CA LYS A 47 -15.63 -14.76 -3.63
C LYS A 47 -16.65 -15.50 -4.49
N LYS A 48 -17.40 -14.79 -5.34
CA LYS A 48 -18.35 -15.40 -6.28
C LYS A 48 -17.69 -16.45 -7.18
N TYR A 49 -16.41 -16.28 -7.48
CA TYR A 49 -15.63 -17.20 -8.33
C TYR A 49 -14.62 -18.04 -7.52
N ASP A 50 -14.84 -18.20 -6.21
CA ASP A 50 -13.99 -18.99 -5.32
C ASP A 50 -12.50 -18.60 -5.35
N GLY A 51 -12.22 -17.32 -5.68
CA GLY A 51 -10.87 -16.78 -5.75
C GLY A 51 -10.37 -16.24 -4.41
N VAL A 52 -9.12 -15.78 -4.41
CA VAL A 52 -8.50 -15.07 -3.29
C VAL A 52 -8.02 -13.70 -3.75
N MET A 53 -8.23 -12.66 -2.93
CA MET A 53 -7.96 -11.28 -3.33
C MET A 53 -6.47 -10.92 -3.41
N TRP A 54 -5.59 -11.81 -2.97
CA TRP A 54 -4.13 -11.66 -3.03
C TRP A 54 -3.48 -13.01 -3.33
N GLY A 55 -2.47 -13.01 -4.22
CA GLY A 55 -1.68 -14.19 -4.56
C GLY A 55 -0.17 -13.95 -4.50
N GLU A 56 0.28 -12.77 -4.95
CA GLU A 56 1.71 -12.49 -5.11
C GLU A 56 2.16 -11.24 -4.31
N HIS A 57 1.62 -10.07 -4.66
CA HIS A 57 2.05 -8.78 -4.13
C HIS A 57 0.86 -7.93 -3.64
N GLY A 58 1.16 -6.86 -2.91
CA GLY A 58 0.24 -5.72 -2.81
C GLY A 58 -0.95 -5.89 -1.85
N ARG A 59 -0.83 -6.71 -0.79
CA ARG A 59 -1.92 -6.86 0.20
C ARG A 59 -2.29 -5.54 0.88
N GLY A 60 -1.33 -4.65 1.14
CA GLY A 60 -1.63 -3.31 1.64
C GLY A 60 -2.41 -3.33 2.96
N PHE A 61 -3.44 -2.48 3.08
CA PHE A 61 -4.41 -2.52 4.20
C PHE A 61 -5.65 -3.37 3.88
N ARG A 62 -5.71 -3.99 2.70
CA ARG A 62 -6.77 -4.96 2.34
C ARG A 62 -6.67 -6.26 3.15
N SER A 63 -5.66 -6.37 4.00
CA SER A 63 -5.60 -7.33 5.10
C SER A 63 -6.84 -7.32 5.99
N GLU A 64 -7.61 -6.23 6.00
CA GLU A 64 -8.91 -6.17 6.67
C GLU A 64 -9.84 -7.35 6.30
N TYR A 65 -9.80 -7.80 5.03
CA TYR A 65 -10.59 -8.95 4.56
C TYR A 65 -9.94 -10.31 4.84
N THR A 66 -8.83 -10.37 5.60
CA THR A 66 -8.07 -11.64 5.79
C THR A 66 -8.94 -12.72 6.42
N ALA A 67 -9.70 -12.40 7.47
CA ALA A 67 -10.57 -13.37 8.14
C ALA A 67 -11.66 -13.92 7.20
N GLU A 68 -12.16 -13.09 6.29
CA GLU A 68 -13.20 -13.48 5.34
C GLU A 68 -12.70 -14.49 4.29
N PHE A 69 -11.46 -14.34 3.82
CA PHE A 69 -10.88 -15.24 2.82
C PHE A 69 -10.21 -16.48 3.42
N PHE A 70 -9.68 -16.39 4.65
CA PHE A 70 -8.93 -17.49 5.29
C PHE A 70 -9.80 -18.29 6.25
N GLY A 71 -10.96 -17.75 6.64
CA GLY A 71 -11.77 -18.31 7.70
C GLY A 71 -11.13 -18.14 9.08
N GLU A 72 -11.88 -18.51 10.11
CA GLU A 72 -11.49 -18.27 11.51
C GLU A 72 -10.23 -19.04 11.91
N GLU A 73 -10.12 -20.32 11.51
CA GLU A 73 -9.02 -21.20 11.91
C GLU A 73 -7.67 -20.68 11.42
N LEU A 74 -7.53 -20.49 10.11
CA LEU A 74 -6.29 -20.00 9.51
C LEU A 74 -6.00 -18.55 9.93
N HIS A 75 -7.05 -17.72 10.13
CA HIS A 75 -6.84 -16.38 10.66
C HIS A 75 -6.21 -16.42 12.06
N GLN A 76 -6.67 -17.28 12.95
CA GLN A 76 -6.07 -17.47 14.27
C GLN A 76 -4.63 -17.99 14.18
N ASP A 77 -4.32 -18.90 13.25
CA ASP A 77 -2.95 -19.38 13.05
C ASP A 77 -2.01 -18.26 12.62
N LEU A 78 -2.45 -17.38 11.73
CA LEU A 78 -1.67 -16.17 11.38
C LEU A 78 -1.43 -15.29 12.60
N ARG A 79 -2.42 -15.14 13.49
CA ARG A 79 -2.28 -14.38 14.75
C ARG A 79 -1.30 -15.05 15.73
N ARG A 80 -1.31 -16.38 15.83
CA ARG A 80 -0.34 -17.16 16.63
C ARG A 80 1.08 -16.97 16.11
N ILE A 81 1.28 -17.00 14.79
CA ILE A 81 2.58 -16.72 14.16
C ILE A 81 3.01 -15.30 14.50
N LYS A 82 2.14 -14.31 14.33
CA LYS A 82 2.44 -12.91 14.67
C LYS A 82 2.85 -12.76 16.13
N GLU A 83 2.15 -13.42 17.05
CA GLU A 83 2.48 -13.41 18.48
C GLU A 83 3.83 -14.07 18.79
N ALA A 84 4.15 -15.20 18.16
CA ALA A 84 5.42 -15.90 18.38
C ALA A 84 6.64 -15.06 18.00
N PHE A 85 6.55 -14.25 16.94
CA PHE A 85 7.65 -13.43 16.44
C PHE A 85 7.61 -11.96 16.90
N ASP A 86 6.44 -11.46 17.31
CA ASP A 86 6.23 -10.08 17.71
C ASP A 86 5.14 -9.95 18.77
N PRO A 87 5.38 -10.49 19.99
CA PRO A 87 4.38 -10.56 21.05
C PRO A 87 3.95 -9.18 21.55
N ASN A 88 4.78 -8.14 21.36
CA ASN A 88 4.47 -6.77 21.75
C ASN A 88 3.92 -5.93 20.59
N ASN A 89 3.57 -6.55 19.46
CA ASN A 89 2.99 -5.92 18.27
C ASN A 89 3.78 -4.69 17.75
N ARG A 90 5.11 -4.74 17.72
CA ARG A 90 5.99 -3.61 17.33
C ARG A 90 6.32 -3.58 15.84
N LEU A 91 6.29 -4.72 15.17
CA LEU A 91 6.69 -4.88 13.78
C LEU A 91 5.48 -4.65 12.85
N ASN A 92 5.32 -3.41 12.39
CA ASN A 92 4.26 -3.00 11.46
C ASN A 92 2.85 -3.40 11.94
N PRO A 93 2.42 -2.88 13.11
CA PRO A 93 1.17 -3.29 13.78
C PRO A 93 -0.05 -3.15 12.88
N GLY A 94 -0.93 -4.14 12.95
CA GLY A 94 -2.21 -4.14 12.23
C GLY A 94 -2.10 -4.29 10.71
N LYS A 95 -0.91 -4.55 10.15
CA LYS A 95 -0.74 -4.61 8.69
C LYS A 95 -1.32 -5.86 8.03
N ILE A 96 -1.30 -7.01 8.69
CA ILE A 96 -1.79 -8.28 8.14
C ILE A 96 -2.77 -8.91 9.15
N VAL A 97 -2.28 -9.07 10.38
CA VAL A 97 -3.02 -9.53 11.55
C VAL A 97 -2.40 -8.89 12.81
N THR A 98 -3.04 -9.08 13.96
CA THR A 98 -2.52 -8.69 15.28
C THR A 98 -2.22 -9.94 16.13
N PRO A 99 -1.36 -9.87 17.16
CA PRO A 99 -1.11 -11.01 18.05
C PRO A 99 -2.40 -11.61 18.62
N LEU A 100 -2.43 -12.91 18.88
CA LEU A 100 -3.66 -13.59 19.33
C LEU A 100 -4.12 -13.10 20.71
N SER A 101 -3.18 -12.84 21.62
CA SER A 101 -3.45 -12.33 22.97
C SER A 101 -3.78 -10.83 23.05
N HIS A 102 -3.78 -10.11 21.92
CA HIS A 102 -4.05 -8.68 21.86
C HIS A 102 -5.42 -8.39 21.24
N ASP A 103 -6.09 -7.35 21.75
CA ASP A 103 -7.32 -6.78 21.18
C ASP A 103 -7.06 -5.72 20.10
N ASP A 104 -5.80 -5.59 19.68
CA ASP A 104 -5.40 -4.68 18.62
C ASP A 104 -6.12 -5.03 17.31
N LYS A 105 -6.47 -3.99 16.54
CA LYS A 105 -7.17 -4.15 15.26
C LYS A 105 -6.19 -4.03 14.09
N VAL A 106 -6.52 -4.72 13.00
CA VAL A 106 -5.89 -4.45 11.71
C VAL A 106 -6.22 -3.04 11.26
N VAL A 107 -5.29 -2.41 10.54
CA VAL A 107 -5.51 -1.09 9.96
C VAL A 107 -6.55 -1.23 8.86
N PRO A 108 -7.64 -0.42 8.89
CA PRO A 108 -8.67 -0.50 7.87
C PRO A 108 -8.16 -0.03 6.51
N ILE A 109 -8.88 -0.35 5.43
CA ILE A 109 -8.46 0.02 4.07
C ILE A 109 -8.38 1.53 3.87
N GLU A 110 -9.19 2.31 4.59
CA GLU A 110 -9.17 3.78 4.66
C GLU A 110 -8.23 4.30 5.76
N GLY A 111 -7.29 3.48 6.22
CA GLY A 111 -6.20 3.90 7.08
C GLY A 111 -5.40 5.07 6.47
N PRO A 112 -4.33 5.54 7.11
CA PRO A 112 -3.62 6.73 6.65
C PRO A 112 -3.11 6.56 5.20
N LEU A 113 -3.72 7.28 4.26
CA LEU A 113 -3.37 7.27 2.85
C LEU A 113 -2.47 8.45 2.53
N ARG A 114 -1.57 8.28 1.55
CA ARG A 114 -0.67 9.36 1.11
C ARG A 114 -1.45 10.60 0.66
N GLY A 115 -2.59 10.39 0.00
CA GLY A 115 -3.49 11.43 -0.48
C GLY A 115 -3.97 12.41 0.59
N HIS A 116 -4.12 11.96 1.85
CA HIS A 116 -4.51 12.81 2.99
C HIS A 116 -3.53 13.96 3.23
N LYS A 117 -2.23 13.70 3.04
CA LYS A 117 -1.17 14.70 3.18
C LYS A 117 -0.94 15.44 1.88
N ASP A 118 -0.85 14.73 0.76
CA ASP A 118 -0.52 15.31 -0.54
C ASP A 118 -1.58 16.35 -0.99
N ARG A 119 -2.85 16.21 -0.60
CA ARG A 119 -3.91 17.20 -0.93
C ARG A 119 -3.76 18.57 -0.26
N GLN A 120 -2.90 18.69 0.76
CA GLN A 120 -2.61 19.97 1.41
C GLN A 120 -1.64 20.82 0.59
N ILE A 121 -0.92 20.20 -0.37
CA ILE A 121 0.02 20.89 -1.24
C ILE A 121 -0.76 21.61 -2.34
N THR A 122 -0.41 22.87 -2.59
CA THR A 122 -1.10 23.67 -3.61
C THR A 122 -0.95 23.05 -5.01
N PRO A 123 -1.97 23.15 -5.90
CA PRO A 123 -1.92 22.56 -7.23
C PRO A 123 -0.72 23.00 -8.08
N GLY A 124 -0.27 24.24 -7.92
CA GLY A 124 0.93 24.76 -8.60
C GLY A 124 2.19 24.00 -8.20
N LEU A 125 2.38 23.79 -6.89
CA LEU A 125 3.52 23.05 -6.35
C LEU A 125 3.45 21.54 -6.66
N LEU A 126 2.26 20.95 -6.67
CA LEU A 126 2.08 19.55 -7.10
C LEU A 126 2.60 19.32 -8.52
N LYS A 127 2.33 20.27 -9.42
CA LYS A 127 2.79 20.22 -10.82
C LYS A 127 4.29 20.52 -10.93
N GLU A 128 4.78 21.55 -10.25
CA GLU A 128 6.19 21.94 -10.30
C GLU A 128 7.12 20.82 -9.78
N TYR A 129 6.69 20.10 -8.73
CA TYR A 129 7.48 19.05 -8.07
C TYR A 129 6.98 17.64 -8.38
N GLU A 130 6.38 17.43 -9.56
CA GLU A 130 5.73 16.18 -9.96
C GLU A 130 6.60 14.93 -9.73
N SER A 131 7.92 15.02 -10.00
CA SER A 131 8.84 13.88 -9.78
C SER A 131 8.85 13.37 -8.33
N ALA A 132 8.75 14.26 -7.34
CA ALA A 132 8.66 13.91 -5.94
C ALA A 132 7.27 13.38 -5.58
N ILE A 133 6.22 13.96 -6.18
CA ILE A 133 4.82 13.54 -5.97
C ILE A 133 4.58 12.12 -6.52
N ASN A 134 5.10 11.84 -7.71
CA ASN A 134 4.88 10.59 -8.44
C ASN A 134 5.71 9.40 -7.91
N CYS A 135 6.63 9.63 -6.97
CA CYS A 135 7.31 8.53 -6.27
C CYS A 135 6.28 7.61 -5.60
N ASN A 136 6.14 6.39 -6.13
CA ASN A 136 5.16 5.40 -5.65
C ASN A 136 5.56 4.72 -4.33
N GLY A 137 6.78 4.94 -3.84
CA GLY A 137 7.29 4.40 -2.59
C GLY A 137 7.60 2.90 -2.60
N ASN A 138 7.74 2.27 -3.78
CA ASN A 138 7.97 0.82 -3.93
C ASN A 138 9.33 0.32 -3.43
N GLY A 139 10.25 1.22 -3.06
CA GLY A 139 11.55 0.85 -2.52
C GLY A 139 12.54 0.26 -3.53
N ALA A 140 12.26 0.28 -4.84
CA ALA A 140 13.21 -0.17 -5.87
C ALA A 140 14.54 0.60 -5.81
N CYS A 141 14.50 1.81 -5.25
CA CYS A 141 15.66 2.65 -5.02
C CYS A 141 16.56 2.19 -3.85
N PHE A 142 16.20 1.12 -3.13
CA PHE A 142 17.04 0.53 -2.07
C PHE A 142 17.85 -0.67 -2.57
N ASP A 143 18.07 -0.75 -3.88
CA ASP A 143 18.80 -1.82 -4.52
C ASP A 143 20.27 -1.89 -4.07
N TYR A 144 20.78 -3.09 -3.87
CA TYR A 144 22.17 -3.38 -3.52
C TYR A 144 23.05 -3.69 -4.74
N SER A 145 22.47 -3.94 -5.91
CA SER A 145 23.18 -4.21 -7.17
C SER A 145 24.06 -3.02 -7.54
N PRO A 146 25.38 -3.19 -7.72
CA PRO A 146 26.28 -2.10 -8.08
C PRO A 146 26.01 -1.55 -9.49
N GLU A 147 25.39 -2.35 -10.36
CA GLU A 147 25.09 -1.99 -11.76
C GLU A 147 23.95 -0.97 -11.87
N ASN A 148 23.07 -0.90 -10.87
CA ASN A 148 21.92 -0.03 -10.92
C ASN A 148 22.31 1.40 -10.53
N VAL A 149 22.13 2.33 -11.47
CA VAL A 149 22.42 3.76 -11.27
C VAL A 149 21.54 4.30 -10.16
N MET A 150 22.17 4.84 -9.13
CA MET A 150 21.55 5.32 -7.91
C MET A 150 22.30 6.55 -7.37
N CYS A 151 21.65 7.35 -6.52
CA CYS A 151 22.29 8.52 -5.90
C CYS A 151 23.60 8.12 -5.18
N PRO A 152 24.77 8.69 -5.53
CA PRO A 152 26.04 8.33 -4.92
C PRO A 152 26.04 8.48 -3.39
N SER A 153 25.39 9.54 -2.89
CA SER A 153 25.21 9.75 -1.45
C SER A 153 24.50 8.60 -0.77
N SER A 154 23.43 8.06 -1.36
CA SER A 154 22.72 6.89 -0.82
C SER A 154 23.59 5.64 -0.79
N ARG A 155 24.44 5.43 -1.81
CA ARG A 155 25.35 4.27 -1.89
C ARG A 155 26.46 4.32 -0.84
N ILE A 156 27.05 5.51 -0.66
CA ILE A 156 28.17 5.73 0.25
C ILE A 156 27.69 5.67 1.71
N THR A 157 26.63 6.41 2.03
CA THR A 157 26.16 6.55 3.41
C THR A 157 25.31 5.38 3.88
N ARG A 158 24.63 4.70 2.95
CA ARG A 158 23.56 3.74 3.23
C ARG A 158 22.40 4.31 4.04
N ASP A 159 22.29 5.64 4.11
CA ASP A 159 21.18 6.34 4.72
C ASP A 159 20.02 6.45 3.72
N ARG A 160 18.83 6.00 4.14
CA ARG A 160 17.61 6.06 3.34
C ARG A 160 17.18 7.49 3.03
N LEU A 161 17.54 8.47 3.86
CA LEU A 161 17.27 9.88 3.59
C LEU A 161 17.91 10.35 2.28
N HIS A 162 19.05 9.76 1.91
CA HIS A 162 19.76 10.11 0.69
C HIS A 162 19.29 9.36 -0.55
N SER A 163 18.36 8.40 -0.41
CA SER A 163 17.77 7.69 -1.54
C SER A 163 16.77 8.56 -2.32
N PRO A 164 16.46 8.23 -3.58
CA PRO A 164 15.37 8.86 -4.33
C PRO A 164 14.05 8.92 -3.55
N GLN A 165 13.67 7.82 -2.90
CA GLN A 165 12.45 7.78 -2.08
C GLN A 165 12.55 8.66 -0.83
N GLY A 166 13.71 8.68 -0.16
CA GLY A 166 13.95 9.55 1.00
C GLY A 166 13.82 11.03 0.64
N ARG A 167 14.49 11.45 -0.44
CA ARG A 167 14.44 12.82 -0.97
C ARG A 167 13.04 13.21 -1.42
N ALA A 168 12.34 12.33 -2.13
CA ALA A 168 10.95 12.57 -2.52
C ALA A 168 10.04 12.73 -1.28
N GLY A 169 10.27 11.92 -0.23
CA GLY A 169 9.57 12.05 1.05
C GLY A 169 9.81 13.39 1.74
N MET A 170 11.07 13.80 1.86
CA MET A 170 11.44 15.11 2.42
C MET A 170 10.84 16.27 1.62
N MET A 171 10.92 16.20 0.29
CA MET A 171 10.36 17.23 -0.58
C MET A 171 8.85 17.37 -0.38
N ARG A 172 8.10 16.24 -0.37
CA ARG A 172 6.66 16.27 -0.11
C ARG A 172 6.31 16.89 1.25
N GLU A 173 7.05 16.53 2.29
CA GLU A 173 6.79 17.09 3.62
C GLU A 173 7.12 18.58 3.69
N TRP A 174 8.19 19.03 3.02
CA TRP A 174 8.51 20.45 2.93
C TRP A 174 7.44 21.23 2.18
N LEU A 175 6.97 20.72 1.03
CA LEU A 175 5.89 21.35 0.24
C LEU A 175 4.57 21.46 1.00
N ARG A 176 4.30 20.54 1.94
CA ARG A 176 3.11 20.57 2.80
C ARG A 176 3.17 21.69 3.84
N LEU A 177 4.37 22.16 4.18
CA LEU A 177 4.63 23.17 5.20
C LEU A 177 4.77 24.59 4.62
N LEU A 178 4.71 24.73 3.28
CA LEU A 178 4.68 26.01 2.56
C LEU A 178 3.25 26.51 2.40
#